data_AF-A0A947BUZ6-F1
#
_entry.id   AF-A0A947BUZ6-F1
#
_cell.length_a   1.000
_cell.length_b   1.000
_cell.length_c   1.000
_cell.angle_alpha   90.00
_cell.angle_beta   90.00
_cell.angle_gamma   90.00
#
_symmetry.space_group_name_H-M   'P 1'
#
loop_
_entity.id
_entity.type
_entity.pdbx_description
1 polymer ?
#
loop_
_entity_poly.entity_id
_entity_poly.type
_entity_poly.pdbx_seq_one_letter_code
_entity_poly.pdbx_strand_id
1 'polypeptide(L)'
;MTNKGSGSQHIPALVGLGVILLAAVLVILLRGSDGAFGDSRLATLALAQATVTDAVRVLETHSDEAYAELKSAAQRLGAVDTRGLTSAQSSAIRSLQSHASTLQDGRDAHATLAAANQSLDQIVPIVIDRANILEQAAIVQNRSIVAAQLERMRMLASGIRRDTASLTRGGSVPAITSQNMLDADMAMAQIVRGFEEGDPVLGLRAVSDGEALEALSALRDATARLGDAVRDVLAVADQLGAESALRQQLLTVSAELS
;
A
#
# COMPACT_ATOMS: atom_id res chain seq x y z
N MET A 1 -41.60 7.32 9.92
CA MET A 1 -41.25 7.11 8.50
C MET A 1 -40.74 8.42 7.94
N THR A 2 -39.43 8.53 7.69
CA THR A 2 -38.85 9.57 6.83
C THR A 2 -37.47 9.09 6.38
N ASN A 3 -37.38 8.72 5.11
CA ASN A 3 -36.16 8.36 4.40
C ASN A 3 -35.24 9.57 4.30
N LYS A 4 -33.97 9.42 4.66
CA LYS A 4 -32.88 10.32 4.26
C LYS A 4 -31.87 9.49 3.46
N GLY A 5 -32.14 9.39 2.16
CA GLY A 5 -31.32 8.68 1.20
C GLY A 5 -30.09 9.50 0.80
N SER A 6 -28.93 8.85 0.94
CA SER A 6 -27.74 8.88 0.09
C SER A 6 -27.45 10.17 -0.69
N GLY A 7 -26.44 10.92 -0.26
CA GLY A 7 -25.90 12.09 -0.97
C GLY A 7 -24.38 12.13 -1.11
N SER A 8 -23.66 11.02 -0.87
CA SER A 8 -22.18 11.04 -0.77
C SER A 8 -21.44 10.07 -1.69
N GLN A 9 -22.12 9.37 -2.60
CA GLN A 9 -21.49 8.30 -3.40
C GLN A 9 -21.10 8.65 -4.84
N HIS A 10 -21.22 9.91 -5.27
CA HIS A 10 -20.95 10.30 -6.68
C HIS A 10 -19.86 11.37 -6.87
N ILE A 11 -19.17 11.80 -5.81
CA ILE A 11 -18.13 12.84 -5.92
C ILE A 11 -16.88 12.36 -6.69
N PRO A 12 -16.37 11.12 -6.54
CA PRO A 12 -15.16 10.70 -7.27
C PRO A 12 -15.36 10.57 -8.78
N ALA A 13 -16.56 10.18 -9.21
CA ALA A 13 -16.87 9.98 -10.63
C ALA A 13 -16.99 11.31 -11.40
N LEU A 14 -17.40 12.40 -10.74
CA LEU A 14 -17.48 13.73 -11.37
C LEU A 14 -16.10 14.38 -11.55
N VAL A 15 -15.13 14.07 -10.70
CA VAL A 15 -13.75 14.57 -10.83
C VAL A 15 -13.03 13.91 -12.00
N GLY A 16 -13.18 12.59 -12.18
CA GLY A 16 -12.59 11.87 -13.32
C GLY A 16 -13.16 12.30 -14.68
N LEU A 17 -14.46 12.60 -14.75
CA LEU A 17 -15.12 13.04 -15.99
C LEU A 17 -14.73 14.48 -16.35
N GLY A 18 -14.49 15.34 -15.36
CA GLY A 18 -14.00 16.71 -15.56
C GLY A 18 -12.62 16.77 -16.22
N VAL A 19 -11.69 15.89 -15.83
CA VAL A 19 -10.32 15.84 -16.38
C VAL A 19 -10.33 15.34 -17.83
N ILE A 20 -11.17 14.35 -18.16
CA ILE A 20 -11.28 13.81 -19.53
C ILE A 20 -11.93 14.83 -20.48
N LEU A 21 -12.94 15.58 -20.03
CA LEU A 21 -13.57 16.64 -20.83
C LEU A 21 -12.63 17.82 -21.08
N LEU A 22 -11.77 18.16 -20.12
CA LEU A 22 -10.76 19.22 -20.27
C LEU A 22 -9.67 18.83 -21.27
N ALA A 23 -9.20 17.57 -21.24
CA ALA A 23 -8.23 17.07 -22.21
C ALA A 23 -8.78 17.10 -23.65
N ALA A 24 -10.05 16.76 -23.85
CA ALA A 24 -10.70 16.78 -25.16
C ALA A 24 -10.86 18.22 -25.71
N VAL A 25 -11.18 19.19 -24.86
CA VAL A 25 -11.32 20.61 -25.26
C VAL A 25 -9.95 21.24 -25.59
N LEU A 26 -8.89 20.84 -24.89
CA LEU A 26 -7.52 21.33 -25.14
C LEU A 26 -6.99 20.90 -26.52
N VAL A 27 -7.27 19.66 -26.94
CA VAL A 27 -6.89 19.13 -28.26
C VAL A 27 -7.59 19.86 -29.41
N ILE A 28 -8.82 20.36 -29.18
CA ILE A 28 -9.56 21.14 -30.18
C ILE A 28 -9.02 22.58 -30.30
N LEU A 29 -8.58 23.18 -29.18
CA LEU A 29 -8.01 24.54 -29.16
C LEU A 29 -6.60 24.62 -29.78
N LEU A 30 -5.81 23.54 -29.69
CA LEU A 30 -4.45 23.44 -30.26
C LEU A 30 -4.39 23.43 -31.81
N ARG A 31 -5.54 23.39 -32.51
CA ARG A 31 -5.58 23.44 -33.98
C ARG A 31 -5.72 24.86 -34.57
N GLY A 32 -5.77 25.92 -33.75
CA GLY A 32 -6.30 27.22 -34.19
C GLY A 32 -5.49 28.50 -33.98
N SER A 33 -4.24 28.52 -33.49
CA SER A 33 -3.56 29.81 -33.22
C SER A 33 -2.10 29.89 -33.67
N ASP A 34 -1.83 30.76 -34.67
CA ASP A 34 -0.49 31.13 -35.14
C ASP A 34 0.20 32.12 -34.16
N GLY A 35 0.73 31.60 -33.06
CA GLY A 35 1.51 32.39 -32.09
C GLY A 35 2.64 31.58 -31.48
N ALA A 36 3.84 31.66 -32.06
CA ALA A 36 5.00 30.81 -31.73
C ALA A 36 5.42 30.78 -30.24
N PHE A 37 5.05 31.79 -29.43
CA PHE A 37 5.29 31.81 -27.98
C PHE A 37 4.10 31.35 -27.13
N GLY A 38 2.87 31.41 -27.67
CA GLY A 38 1.67 30.86 -27.05
C GLY A 38 1.64 29.34 -27.16
N ASP A 39 2.06 28.81 -28.31
CA ASP A 39 2.06 27.38 -28.59
C ASP A 39 3.05 26.60 -27.73
N SER A 40 4.25 27.15 -27.48
CA SER A 40 5.24 26.50 -26.62
C SER A 40 4.78 26.44 -25.16
N ARG A 41 4.22 27.54 -24.63
CA ARG A 41 3.67 27.59 -23.27
C ARG A 41 2.52 26.60 -23.09
N LEU A 42 1.57 26.58 -24.02
CA LEU A 42 0.44 25.66 -23.98
C LEU A 42 0.88 24.21 -24.08
N ALA A 43 1.87 23.91 -24.94
CA ALA A 43 2.47 22.58 -25.03
C ALA A 43 3.15 22.16 -23.70
N THR A 44 3.88 23.07 -23.03
CA THR A 44 4.49 22.81 -21.72
C THR A 44 3.46 22.48 -20.65
N LEU A 45 2.40 23.28 -20.56
CA LEU A 45 1.34 23.06 -19.57
C LEU A 45 0.56 21.78 -19.87
N ALA A 46 0.27 21.48 -21.14
CA ALA A 46 -0.36 20.23 -21.55
C ALA A 46 0.49 19.01 -21.17
N LEU A 47 1.80 19.05 -21.41
CA LEU A 47 2.71 17.99 -20.99
C LEU A 47 2.77 17.84 -19.47
N ALA A 48 2.78 18.95 -18.73
CA ALA A 48 2.76 18.92 -17.28
C ALA A 48 1.47 18.26 -16.75
N GLN A 49 0.30 18.60 -17.30
CA GLN A 49 -0.97 17.96 -16.96
C GLN A 49 -1.00 16.47 -17.32
N ALA A 50 -0.43 16.08 -18.48
CA ALA A 50 -0.28 14.67 -18.83
C ALA A 50 0.62 13.93 -17.82
N THR A 51 1.71 14.56 -17.37
CA THR A 51 2.63 14.00 -16.38
C THR A 51 1.95 13.84 -15.00
N VAL A 52 1.10 14.79 -14.59
CA VAL A 52 0.25 14.64 -13.39
C VAL A 52 -0.68 13.43 -13.54
N THR A 53 -1.31 13.27 -14.71
CA THR A 53 -2.20 12.13 -14.99
C THR A 53 -1.45 10.80 -14.89
N ASP A 54 -0.25 10.72 -15.45
CA ASP A 54 0.61 9.53 -15.35
C ASP A 54 1.03 9.25 -13.90
N ALA A 55 1.36 10.30 -13.13
CA ALA A 55 1.70 10.16 -11.72
C ALA A 55 0.52 9.64 -10.87
N VAL A 56 -0.69 10.12 -11.14
CA VAL A 56 -1.91 9.60 -10.51
C VAL A 56 -2.16 8.15 -10.89
N ARG A 57 -1.99 7.79 -12.16
CA ARG A 57 -2.16 6.40 -12.61
C ARG A 57 -1.14 5.45 -11.96
N VAL A 58 0.12 5.88 -11.77
CA VAL A 58 1.11 5.12 -11.01
C VAL A 58 0.63 4.85 -9.59
N LEU A 59 0.11 5.88 -8.92
CA LEU A 59 -0.44 5.76 -7.57
C LEU A 59 -1.70 4.88 -7.48
N GLU A 60 -2.44 4.68 -8.58
CA GLU A 60 -3.65 3.86 -8.60
C GLU A 60 -3.38 2.41 -8.99
N THR A 61 -2.48 2.19 -9.94
CA THR A 61 -2.29 0.89 -10.58
C THR A 61 -1.02 0.18 -10.15
N HIS A 62 0.01 0.94 -9.75
CA HIS A 62 1.35 0.43 -9.44
C HIS A 62 1.93 -0.50 -10.51
N SER A 63 1.50 -0.35 -11.78
CA SER A 63 1.89 -1.24 -12.86
C SER A 63 3.22 -0.80 -13.49
N ASP A 64 4.01 -1.76 -13.96
CA ASP A 64 5.28 -1.49 -14.65
C ASP A 64 5.10 -0.58 -15.87
N GLU A 65 3.97 -0.71 -16.57
CA GLU A 65 3.60 0.14 -17.70
C GLU A 65 3.38 1.60 -17.24
N ALA A 66 2.61 1.82 -16.17
CA ALA A 66 2.39 3.16 -15.64
C ALA A 66 3.71 3.82 -15.17
N TYR A 67 4.60 3.04 -14.53
CA TYR A 67 5.93 3.53 -14.15
C TYR A 67 6.78 3.91 -15.37
N ALA A 68 6.76 3.10 -16.43
CA ALA A 68 7.49 3.39 -17.66
C ALA A 68 6.98 4.65 -18.37
N GLU A 69 5.66 4.84 -18.41
CA GLU A 69 5.02 6.02 -18.99
C GLU A 69 5.31 7.28 -18.19
N LEU A 70 5.19 7.24 -16.84
CA LEU A 70 5.59 8.34 -15.96
C LEU A 70 7.06 8.70 -16.16
N LYS A 71 7.95 7.71 -16.31
CA LYS A 71 9.37 7.94 -16.57
C LYS A 71 9.60 8.70 -17.88
N SER A 72 8.93 8.29 -18.95
CA SER A 72 9.02 9.00 -20.23
C SER A 72 8.41 10.42 -20.15
N ALA A 73 7.28 10.58 -19.46
CA ALA A 73 6.65 11.89 -19.24
C ALA A 73 7.57 12.83 -18.45
N ALA A 74 8.16 12.36 -17.35
CA ALA A 74 9.08 13.13 -16.52
C ALA A 74 10.36 13.53 -17.28
N GLN A 75 10.92 12.64 -18.11
CA GLN A 75 12.07 12.97 -18.96
C GLN A 75 11.74 14.04 -19.99
N ARG A 76 10.57 13.94 -20.64
CA ARG A 76 10.09 14.96 -21.58
C ARG A 76 9.90 16.29 -20.86
N LEU A 77 9.25 16.29 -19.69
CA LEU A 77 9.02 17.48 -18.87
C LEU A 77 10.33 18.14 -18.42
N GLY A 78 11.37 17.35 -18.14
CA GLY A 78 12.73 17.82 -17.84
C GLY A 78 13.41 18.57 -18.99
N ALA A 79 13.02 18.30 -20.23
CA ALA A 79 13.60 18.92 -21.42
C ALA A 79 12.85 20.17 -21.90
N VAL A 80 11.74 20.55 -21.25
CA VAL A 80 10.88 21.64 -21.72
C VAL A 80 11.40 23.01 -21.32
N ASP A 81 11.24 23.98 -22.24
CA ASP A 81 11.51 25.38 -21.98
C ASP A 81 10.43 26.00 -21.07
N THR A 82 10.87 26.58 -19.96
CA THR A 82 10.01 27.24 -18.96
C THR A 82 9.86 28.74 -19.19
N ARG A 83 10.48 29.29 -20.24
CA ARG A 83 10.32 30.71 -20.61
C ARG A 83 8.85 31.01 -20.91
N GLY A 84 8.33 32.07 -20.29
CA GLY A 84 6.92 32.50 -20.44
C GLY A 84 5.95 31.89 -19.43
N LEU A 85 6.42 31.02 -18.53
CA LEU A 85 5.64 30.54 -17.38
C LEU A 85 5.65 31.55 -16.23
N THR A 86 4.60 31.52 -15.42
CA THR A 86 4.59 32.25 -14.14
C THR A 86 5.56 31.59 -13.14
N SER A 87 5.91 32.31 -12.07
CA SER A 87 6.71 31.76 -10.98
C SER A 87 6.03 30.54 -10.33
N ALA A 88 4.71 30.60 -10.15
CA ALA A 88 3.90 29.50 -9.63
C ALA A 88 3.96 28.29 -10.57
N GLN A 89 3.72 28.47 -11.88
CA GLN A 89 3.78 27.39 -12.88
C GLN A 89 5.18 26.75 -12.96
N SER A 90 6.24 27.57 -12.92
CA SER A 90 7.62 27.08 -12.91
C SER A 90 7.97 26.32 -11.63
N SER A 91 7.37 26.71 -10.50
CA SER A 91 7.50 25.98 -9.24
C SER A 91 6.75 24.64 -9.30
N ALA A 92 5.51 24.65 -9.78
CA ALA A 92 4.67 23.47 -9.93
C ALA A 92 5.32 22.40 -10.82
N ILE A 93 5.93 22.79 -11.95
CA ILE A 93 6.68 21.86 -12.82
C ILE A 93 7.87 21.23 -12.10
N ARG A 94 8.65 22.03 -11.34
CA ARG A 94 9.79 21.49 -10.58
C ARG A 94 9.33 20.53 -9.47
N SER A 95 8.25 20.88 -8.76
CA SER A 95 7.63 19.99 -7.78
C SER A 95 7.16 18.70 -8.45
N LEU A 96 6.53 18.78 -9.62
CA LEU A 96 6.07 17.62 -10.37
C LEU A 96 7.22 16.70 -10.80
N GLN A 97 8.34 17.27 -11.26
CA GLN A 97 9.55 16.50 -11.59
C GLN A 97 10.09 15.78 -10.35
N SER A 98 10.16 16.49 -9.21
CA SER A 98 10.57 15.90 -7.93
C SER A 98 9.64 14.76 -7.51
N HIS A 99 8.32 14.97 -7.57
CA HIS A 99 7.33 13.95 -7.21
C HIS A 99 7.40 12.74 -8.14
N ALA A 100 7.58 12.95 -9.45
CA ALA A 100 7.73 11.87 -10.42
C ALA A 100 8.99 11.02 -10.15
N SER A 101 10.09 11.64 -9.71
CA SER A 101 11.28 10.91 -9.27
C SER A 101 10.98 10.06 -8.04
N THR A 102 10.36 10.65 -7.00
CA THR A 102 10.03 9.91 -5.78
C THR A 102 9.08 8.74 -6.04
N LEU A 103 8.10 8.91 -6.94
CA LEU A 103 7.22 7.82 -7.35
C LEU A 103 8.01 6.72 -8.07
N GLN A 104 8.95 7.05 -8.96
CA GLN A 104 9.79 6.06 -9.63
C GLN A 104 10.66 5.27 -8.64
N ASP A 105 11.23 5.95 -7.65
CA ASP A 105 11.99 5.31 -6.58
C ASP A 105 11.10 4.38 -5.73
N GLY A 106 9.79 4.68 -5.67
CA GLY A 106 8.71 3.87 -5.05
C GLY A 106 8.43 2.51 -5.70
N ARG A 107 8.89 2.27 -6.93
CA ARG A 107 8.54 1.05 -7.68
C ARG A 107 8.94 -0.24 -6.95
N ASP A 108 10.16 -0.28 -6.43
CA ASP A 108 10.69 -1.48 -5.76
C ASP A 108 9.97 -1.74 -4.42
N ALA A 109 9.49 -0.68 -3.76
CA ALA A 109 8.67 -0.82 -2.56
C ALA A 109 7.32 -1.49 -2.85
N HIS A 110 6.65 -1.12 -3.95
CA HIS A 110 5.41 -1.78 -4.37
C HIS A 110 5.63 -3.22 -4.81
N ALA A 111 6.73 -3.50 -5.51
CA ALA A 111 7.08 -4.87 -5.88
C ALA A 111 7.32 -5.74 -4.63
N THR A 112 8.03 -5.21 -3.64
CA THR A 112 8.27 -5.86 -2.33
C THR A 112 6.95 -6.10 -1.59
N LEU A 113 6.07 -5.10 -1.53
CA LEU A 113 4.77 -5.21 -0.89
C LEU A 113 3.88 -6.27 -1.57
N ALA A 114 3.88 -6.31 -2.91
CA ALA A 114 3.14 -7.31 -3.67
C ALA A 114 3.66 -8.74 -3.42
N ALA A 115 4.99 -8.91 -3.39
CA ALA A 115 5.62 -10.19 -3.07
C ALA A 115 5.30 -10.63 -1.63
N ALA A 116 5.36 -9.71 -0.66
CA ALA A 116 5.00 -9.98 0.72
C ALA A 116 3.52 -10.37 0.86
N ASN A 117 2.61 -9.68 0.15
CA ASN A 117 1.19 -10.01 0.16
C ASN A 117 0.94 -11.41 -0.43
N GLN A 118 1.61 -11.77 -1.53
CA GLN A 118 1.55 -13.12 -2.10
C GLN A 118 2.08 -14.18 -1.14
N SER A 119 3.16 -13.89 -0.40
CA SER A 119 3.72 -14.77 0.63
C SER A 119 2.72 -14.98 1.77
N LEU A 120 2.09 -13.91 2.26
CA LEU A 120 1.07 -13.97 3.31
C LEU A 120 -0.18 -14.76 2.88
N ASP A 121 -0.62 -14.63 1.62
CA ASP A 121 -1.73 -15.42 1.08
C ASP A 121 -1.45 -16.93 1.09
N GLN A 122 -0.17 -17.33 0.99
CA GLN A 122 0.24 -18.73 1.10
C GLN A 122 0.47 -19.18 2.54
N ILE A 123 1.08 -18.34 3.39
CA ILE A 123 1.50 -18.71 4.74
C ILE A 123 0.35 -18.67 5.75
N VAL A 124 -0.56 -17.69 5.66
CA VAL A 124 -1.65 -17.54 6.65
C VAL A 124 -2.55 -18.79 6.72
N PRO A 125 -2.98 -19.41 5.60
CA PRO A 125 -3.70 -20.69 5.66
C PRO A 125 -2.90 -21.79 6.36
N ILE A 126 -1.57 -21.84 6.16
CA ILE A 126 -0.70 -22.82 6.80
C ILE A 126 -0.66 -22.57 8.31
N VAL A 127 -0.49 -21.33 8.77
CA VAL A 127 -0.52 -20.99 10.21
C VAL A 127 -1.84 -21.41 10.83
N ILE A 128 -2.98 -21.15 10.17
CA ILE A 128 -4.31 -21.54 10.65
C ILE A 128 -4.44 -23.06 10.75
N ASP A 129 -4.00 -23.78 9.72
CA ASP A 129 -4.02 -25.25 9.70
C ASP A 129 -3.13 -25.85 10.80
N ARG A 130 -1.90 -25.37 10.95
CA ARG A 130 -0.99 -25.83 12.01
C ARG A 130 -1.49 -25.51 13.41
N ALA A 131 -2.15 -24.36 13.60
CA ALA A 131 -2.82 -24.06 14.86
C ALA A 131 -3.95 -25.05 15.15
N ASN A 132 -4.75 -25.45 14.15
CA ASN A 132 -5.79 -26.47 14.31
C ASN A 132 -5.23 -27.85 14.66
N ILE A 133 -4.13 -28.26 14.02
CA ILE A 133 -3.47 -29.54 14.31
C ILE A 133 -2.91 -29.53 15.73
N LEU A 134 -2.24 -28.44 16.15
CA LEU A 134 -1.73 -28.32 17.52
C LEU A 134 -2.87 -28.35 18.55
N GLU A 135 -4.00 -27.72 18.28
CA GLU A 135 -5.18 -27.76 19.15
C GLU A 135 -5.72 -29.19 19.35
N GLN A 136 -5.71 -30.00 18.28
CA GLN A 136 -6.15 -31.39 18.32
C GLN A 136 -5.16 -32.29 19.05
N ALA A 137 -3.86 -32.09 18.80
CA ALA A 137 -2.77 -32.85 19.42
C ALA A 137 -2.57 -32.49 20.91
N ALA A 138 -2.93 -31.27 21.32
CA ALA A 138 -2.87 -30.85 22.71
C ALA A 138 -3.97 -31.53 23.56
N ILE A 139 -3.70 -32.74 24.05
CA ILE A 139 -4.49 -33.46 25.07
C ILE A 139 -4.19 -32.87 26.47
N VAL A 140 -4.08 -31.54 26.57
CA VAL A 140 -3.58 -30.88 27.78
C VAL A 140 -4.75 -30.46 28.68
N GLN A 141 -4.60 -30.64 30.00
CA GLN A 141 -5.43 -29.98 31.01
C GLN A 141 -5.33 -28.45 30.79
N ASN A 142 -6.46 -27.79 30.47
CA ASN A 142 -6.60 -26.39 29.98
C ASN A 142 -6.84 -26.20 28.46
N ARG A 143 -7.57 -27.12 27.82
CA ARG A 143 -8.06 -26.98 26.44
C ARG A 143 -8.63 -25.60 26.11
N SER A 144 -9.38 -24.96 27.02
CA SER A 144 -9.97 -23.64 26.75
C SER A 144 -8.94 -22.52 26.61
N ILE A 145 -7.86 -22.54 27.40
CA ILE A 145 -6.80 -21.53 27.32
C ILE A 145 -5.97 -21.75 26.04
N VAL A 146 -5.60 -23.00 25.76
CA VAL A 146 -4.87 -23.38 24.55
C VAL A 146 -5.65 -22.96 23.30
N ALA A 147 -6.93 -23.34 23.23
CA ALA A 147 -7.81 -22.97 22.12
C ALA A 147 -7.93 -21.43 21.99
N ALA A 148 -8.03 -20.70 23.10
CA ALA A 148 -8.10 -19.24 23.06
C ALA A 148 -6.82 -18.58 22.50
N GLN A 149 -5.64 -19.09 22.87
CA GLN A 149 -4.37 -18.55 22.34
C GLN A 149 -4.17 -18.91 20.87
N LEU A 150 -4.55 -20.12 20.45
CA LEU A 150 -4.51 -20.52 19.04
C LEU A 150 -5.52 -19.73 18.21
N GLU A 151 -6.71 -19.46 18.74
CA GLU A 151 -7.69 -18.61 18.08
C GLU A 151 -7.19 -17.16 17.96
N ARG A 152 -6.58 -16.64 19.02
CA ARG A 152 -5.91 -15.33 18.96
C ARG A 152 -4.85 -15.31 17.86
N MET A 153 -4.01 -16.34 17.75
CA MET A 153 -3.01 -16.44 16.69
C MET A 153 -3.63 -16.42 15.29
N ARG A 154 -4.71 -17.17 15.06
CA ARG A 154 -5.45 -17.16 13.77
C ARG A 154 -5.98 -15.77 13.43
N MET A 155 -6.53 -15.07 14.41
CA MET A 155 -7.01 -13.70 14.24
C MET A 155 -5.87 -12.73 13.92
N LEU A 156 -4.72 -12.84 14.59
CA LEU A 156 -3.54 -12.02 14.35
C LEU A 156 -2.97 -12.25 12.94
N ALA A 157 -2.79 -13.51 12.52
CA ALA A 157 -2.33 -13.86 11.19
C ALA A 157 -3.27 -13.34 10.08
N SER A 158 -4.58 -13.46 10.29
CA SER A 158 -5.59 -12.91 9.39
C SER A 158 -5.61 -11.37 9.37
N GLY A 159 -5.32 -10.75 10.51
CA GLY A 159 -5.16 -9.30 10.66
C GLY A 159 -3.99 -8.78 9.83
N ILE A 160 -2.82 -9.40 9.96
CA ILE A 160 -1.61 -9.06 9.19
C ILE A 160 -1.86 -9.10 7.67
N ARG A 161 -2.56 -10.14 7.18
CA ARG A 161 -2.94 -10.23 5.76
C ARG A 161 -3.83 -9.06 5.33
N ARG A 162 -4.83 -8.73 6.16
CA ARG A 162 -5.78 -7.64 5.89
C ARG A 162 -5.08 -6.28 5.89
N ASP A 163 -4.18 -6.08 6.84
CA ASP A 163 -3.40 -4.86 7.03
C ASP A 163 -2.45 -4.63 5.85
N THR A 164 -1.75 -5.67 5.41
CA THR A 164 -0.91 -5.63 4.20
C THR A 164 -1.71 -5.31 2.94
N ALA A 165 -2.88 -5.95 2.76
CA ALA A 165 -3.79 -5.64 1.66
C ALA A 165 -4.42 -4.23 1.75
N SER A 166 -4.49 -3.66 2.95
CA SER A 166 -4.93 -2.27 3.15
C SER A 166 -3.85 -1.28 2.75
N LEU A 167 -2.59 -1.54 3.12
CA LEU A 167 -1.43 -0.76 2.69
C LEU A 167 -1.30 -0.73 1.17
N THR A 168 -1.45 -1.88 0.53
CA THR A 168 -1.38 -2.03 -0.94
C THR A 168 -2.43 -1.16 -1.65
N ARG A 169 -3.61 -0.98 -1.05
CA ARG A 169 -4.68 -0.15 -1.62
C ARG A 169 -4.60 1.33 -1.21
N GLY A 170 -3.60 1.71 -0.42
CA GLY A 170 -3.50 3.04 0.18
C GLY A 170 -4.69 3.39 1.10
N GLY A 171 -5.36 2.38 1.65
CA GLY A 171 -6.58 2.54 2.45
C GLY A 171 -6.33 2.79 3.94
N SER A 172 -5.08 2.63 4.40
CA SER A 172 -4.69 2.79 5.80
C SER A 172 -3.49 3.70 5.98
N VAL A 173 -3.34 4.25 7.19
CA VAL A 173 -2.21 5.09 7.58
C VAL A 173 -0.99 4.19 7.82
N PRO A 174 0.10 4.31 7.04
CA PRO A 174 1.22 3.36 7.08
C PRO A 174 1.86 3.19 8.47
N ALA A 175 2.02 4.28 9.21
CA ALA A 175 2.58 4.25 10.55
C ALA A 175 1.74 3.41 11.54
N ILE A 176 0.41 3.56 11.50
CA ILE A 176 -0.50 2.83 12.39
C ILE A 176 -0.53 1.35 11.99
N THR A 177 -0.65 1.07 10.70
CA THR A 177 -0.71 -0.31 10.21
C THR A 177 0.60 -1.06 10.48
N SER A 178 1.74 -0.41 10.31
CA SER A 178 3.06 -1.00 10.62
C SER A 178 3.20 -1.37 12.09
N GLN A 179 2.76 -0.48 13.00
CA GLN A 179 2.77 -0.79 14.43
C GLN A 179 1.87 -1.99 14.76
N ASN A 180 0.65 -2.03 14.21
CA ASN A 180 -0.26 -3.16 14.42
C ASN A 180 0.32 -4.49 13.94
N MET A 181 1.00 -4.48 12.78
CA MET A 181 1.65 -5.68 12.23
C MET A 181 2.80 -6.15 13.12
N LEU A 182 3.62 -5.22 13.63
CA LEU A 182 4.69 -5.52 14.56
C LEU A 182 4.16 -6.10 15.88
N ASP A 183 3.13 -5.49 16.45
CA ASP A 183 2.48 -5.97 17.68
C ASP A 183 1.88 -7.37 17.50
N ALA A 184 1.29 -7.63 16.33
CA ALA A 184 0.75 -8.93 15.98
C ALA A 184 1.85 -9.99 15.83
N ASP A 185 2.96 -9.67 15.15
CA ASP A 185 4.12 -10.57 15.01
C ASP A 185 4.72 -10.92 16.38
N MET A 186 4.96 -9.92 17.23
CA MET A 186 5.47 -10.13 18.59
C MET A 186 4.52 -11.00 19.43
N ALA A 187 3.22 -10.75 19.36
CA ALA A 187 2.23 -11.54 20.09
C ALA A 187 2.18 -13.00 19.63
N MET A 188 2.29 -13.26 18.33
CA MET A 188 2.35 -14.64 17.81
C MET A 188 3.64 -15.34 18.24
N ALA A 189 4.78 -14.65 18.18
CA ALA A 189 6.06 -15.18 18.67
C ALA A 189 6.00 -15.51 20.17
N GLN A 190 5.35 -14.67 20.97
CA GLN A 190 5.14 -14.93 22.40
C GLN A 190 4.27 -16.17 22.63
N ILE A 191 3.18 -16.35 21.86
CA ILE A 191 2.32 -17.53 21.98
C ILE A 191 3.09 -18.81 21.64
N VAL A 192 3.89 -18.81 20.55
CA VAL A 192 4.72 -19.97 20.17
C VAL A 192 5.71 -20.30 21.29
N ARG A 193 6.44 -19.30 21.81
CA ARG A 193 7.36 -19.49 22.94
C ARG A 193 6.65 -20.01 24.18
N GLY A 194 5.44 -19.52 24.46
CA GLY A 194 4.62 -20.00 25.57
C GLY A 194 4.21 -21.47 25.44
N PHE A 195 4.08 -22.00 24.22
CA PHE A 195 3.91 -23.43 24.00
C PHE A 195 5.22 -24.23 24.10
N GLU A 196 6.37 -23.65 23.74
CA GLU A 196 7.68 -24.32 23.84
C GLU A 196 8.18 -24.41 25.30
N GLU A 197 8.12 -23.30 26.03
CA GLU A 197 8.76 -23.15 27.35
C GLU A 197 7.75 -23.12 28.51
N GLY A 198 6.46 -22.90 28.19
CA GLY A 198 5.45 -22.53 29.17
C GLY A 198 5.43 -21.01 29.41
N ASP A 199 4.25 -20.43 29.58
CA ASP A 199 4.08 -19.02 29.93
C ASP A 199 2.95 -18.86 30.94
N PRO A 200 3.26 -18.58 32.22
CA PRO A 200 2.24 -18.41 33.25
C PRO A 200 1.37 -17.17 33.04
N VAL A 201 1.86 -16.14 32.34
CA VAL A 201 1.08 -14.94 32.00
C VAL A 201 0.00 -15.28 30.97
N LEU A 202 0.31 -16.15 30.01
CA LEU A 202 -0.64 -16.64 29.02
C LEU A 202 -1.45 -17.86 29.50
N GLY A 203 -1.13 -18.40 30.69
CA GLY A 203 -1.73 -19.61 31.23
C GLY A 203 -1.34 -20.88 30.47
N LEU A 204 -0.22 -20.83 29.73
CA LEU A 204 0.28 -21.90 28.89
C LEU A 204 1.28 -22.78 29.66
N ARG A 205 1.22 -24.08 29.41
CA ARG A 205 2.22 -25.05 29.84
C ARG A 205 3.02 -25.50 28.63
N ALA A 206 4.30 -25.82 28.84
CA ALA A 206 5.15 -26.38 27.82
C ALA A 206 4.51 -27.66 27.25
N VAL A 207 4.48 -27.75 25.93
CA VAL A 207 4.03 -28.93 25.20
C VAL A 207 5.13 -29.99 25.28
N SER A 208 4.78 -31.18 25.75
CA SER A 208 5.73 -32.29 25.93
C SER A 208 5.38 -33.55 25.14
N ASP A 209 4.15 -33.65 24.64
CA ASP A 209 3.68 -34.83 23.92
C ASP A 209 4.26 -34.85 22.50
N GLY A 210 4.71 -36.02 22.03
CA GLY A 210 5.46 -36.14 20.77
C GLY A 210 4.73 -35.57 19.54
N GLU A 211 3.46 -35.93 19.36
CA GLU A 211 2.63 -35.41 18.25
C GLU A 211 2.41 -33.90 18.36
N ALA A 212 2.23 -33.39 19.58
CA ALA A 212 2.05 -31.96 19.82
C ALA A 212 3.35 -31.16 19.63
N LEU A 213 4.51 -31.76 19.92
CA LEU A 213 5.83 -31.16 19.64
C LEU A 213 6.08 -31.03 18.14
N GLU A 214 5.74 -32.05 17.35
CA GLU A 214 5.83 -31.98 15.88
C GLU A 214 4.91 -30.89 15.32
N ALA A 215 3.66 -30.83 15.80
CA ALA A 215 2.71 -29.79 15.42
C ALA A 215 3.20 -28.38 15.80
N LEU A 216 3.79 -28.23 17.00
CA LEU A 216 4.37 -26.98 17.47
C LEU A 216 5.57 -26.55 16.63
N SER A 217 6.47 -27.47 16.26
CA SER A 217 7.61 -27.17 15.38
C SER A 217 7.13 -26.66 14.01
N ALA A 218 6.13 -27.33 13.42
CA ALA A 218 5.57 -26.91 12.14
C ALA A 218 4.87 -25.54 12.23
N LEU A 219 4.20 -25.26 13.35
CA LEU A 219 3.59 -23.97 13.63
C LEU A 219 4.65 -22.87 13.77
N ARG A 220 5.73 -23.13 14.52
CA ARG A 220 6.85 -22.19 14.67
C ARG A 220 7.45 -21.83 13.33
N ASP A 221 7.73 -22.82 12.47
CA ASP A 221 8.32 -22.58 11.16
C ASP A 221 7.37 -21.79 10.23
N ALA A 222 6.05 -21.97 10.36
CA ALA A 222 5.06 -21.17 9.65
C ALA A 222 5.02 -19.72 10.17
N THR A 223 5.02 -19.53 11.49
CA THR A 223 5.03 -18.21 12.13
C THR A 223 6.32 -17.45 11.83
N ALA A 224 7.47 -18.11 11.78
CA ALA A 224 8.74 -17.49 11.42
C ALA A 224 8.72 -16.91 9.99
N ARG A 225 8.20 -17.69 9.02
CA ARG A 225 8.03 -17.23 7.64
C ARG A 225 7.03 -16.08 7.51
N LEU A 226 5.97 -16.11 8.33
CA LEU A 226 5.02 -15.00 8.40
C LEU A 226 5.73 -13.73 8.92
N GLY A 227 6.54 -13.85 9.97
CA GLY A 227 7.34 -12.75 10.52
C GLY A 227 8.33 -12.18 9.51
N ASP A 228 8.96 -13.01 8.68
CA ASP A 228 9.82 -12.54 7.59
C ASP A 228 9.03 -11.71 6.57
N ALA A 229 7.85 -12.18 6.14
CA ALA A 229 6.98 -11.41 5.26
C ALA A 229 6.51 -10.08 5.90
N VAL A 230 6.25 -10.06 7.21
CA VAL A 230 5.93 -8.81 7.94
C VAL A 230 7.11 -7.85 7.89
N ARG A 231 8.34 -8.32 8.12
CA ARG A 231 9.54 -7.47 8.05
C ARG A 231 9.75 -6.87 6.67
N ASP A 232 9.47 -7.63 5.60
CA ASP A 232 9.51 -7.11 4.23
C ASP A 232 8.51 -5.97 4.01
N VAL A 233 7.29 -6.08 4.55
CA VAL A 233 6.29 -4.99 4.52
C VAL A 233 6.77 -3.79 5.32
N LEU A 234 7.30 -4.00 6.52
CA LEU A 234 7.79 -2.92 7.38
C LEU A 234 8.98 -2.17 6.77
N ALA A 235 9.85 -2.87 6.04
CA ALA A 235 11.01 -2.27 5.37
C ALA A 235 10.61 -1.22 4.31
N VAL A 236 9.39 -1.31 3.77
CA VAL A 236 8.90 -0.41 2.72
C VAL A 236 7.78 0.53 3.18
N ALA A 237 7.32 0.41 4.43
CA ALA A 237 6.17 1.15 4.94
C ALA A 237 6.38 2.68 4.97
N ASP A 238 7.59 3.15 5.28
CA ASP A 238 7.92 4.58 5.28
C ASP A 238 7.79 5.19 3.88
N GLN A 239 8.17 4.43 2.86
CA GLN A 239 8.09 4.85 1.46
C GLN A 239 6.63 4.96 1.00
N LEU A 240 5.76 4.03 1.41
CA LEU A 240 4.31 4.13 1.21
C LEU A 240 3.70 5.35 1.92
N GLY A 241 4.24 5.69 3.11
CA GLY A 241 3.89 6.92 3.83
C GLY A 241 4.18 8.18 3.01
N ALA A 242 5.37 8.28 2.43
CA ALA A 242 5.77 9.39 1.59
C ALA A 242 4.87 9.53 0.35
N GLU A 243 4.53 8.42 -0.32
CA GLU A 243 3.63 8.44 -1.49
C GLU A 243 2.21 8.90 -1.18
N SER A 244 1.68 8.54 0.00
CA SER A 244 0.36 9.01 0.43
C SER A 244 0.30 10.55 0.55
N ALA A 245 1.40 11.18 0.99
CA ALA A 245 1.54 12.62 1.03
C ALA A 245 1.68 13.22 -0.38
N LEU A 246 2.43 12.56 -1.28
CA LEU A 246 2.56 12.98 -2.68
C LEU A 246 1.23 13.05 -3.40
N ARG A 247 0.32 12.09 -3.16
CA ARG A 247 -1.04 12.10 -3.74
C ARG A 247 -1.78 13.40 -3.42
N GLN A 248 -1.69 13.90 -2.19
CA GLN A 248 -2.32 15.17 -1.80
C GLN A 248 -1.64 16.36 -2.48
N GLN A 249 -0.32 16.34 -2.59
CA GLN A 249 0.46 17.43 -3.21
C GLN A 249 0.26 17.51 -4.72
N LEU A 250 0.03 16.39 -5.41
CA LEU A 250 -0.27 16.36 -6.85
C LEU A 250 -1.58 17.09 -7.19
N LEU A 251 -2.57 17.07 -6.29
CA LEU A 251 -3.81 17.85 -6.48
C LEU A 251 -3.54 19.36 -6.46
N THR A 252 -2.67 19.82 -5.56
CA THR A 252 -2.24 21.23 -5.50
C THR A 252 -1.47 21.63 -6.75
N VAL A 253 -0.52 20.79 -7.19
CA VAL A 253 0.26 21.01 -8.42
C VAL A 253 -0.66 21.08 -9.64
N SER A 254 -1.66 20.19 -9.74
CA SER A 254 -2.64 20.23 -10.83
C SER A 254 -3.43 21.54 -10.88
N ALA A 255 -3.78 22.10 -9.72
CA ALA A 255 -4.49 23.36 -9.63
C ALA A 255 -3.62 24.56 -10.05
N GLU A 256 -2.32 24.55 -9.73
CA GLU A 256 -1.37 25.60 -10.12
C GLU A 256 -0.98 25.56 -11.61
N LEU A 257 -1.17 24.41 -12.27
CA LEU A 257 -0.92 24.22 -13.69
C LEU A 257 -2.13 24.54 -14.59
N SER A 258 -3.32 24.69 -13.99
CA SER A 258 -4.57 25.03 -14.69
C SER A 258 -4.74 26.54 -14.86
#